data_AF-A0AAN8K6T5-F1
#
_entry.id   AF-A0AAN8K6T5-F1
#
_cell.length_a   1.000
_cell.length_b   1.000
_cell.length_c   1.000
_cell.angle_alpha   90.00
_cell.angle_beta   90.00
_cell.angle_gamma   90.00
#
_symmetry.space_group_name_H-M   'P 1'
#
loop_
_entity.id
_entity.type
_entity.pdbx_description
1 polymer ?
#
loop_
_entity_poly.entity_id
_entity_poly.type
_entity_poly.pdbx_seq_one_letter_code
_entity_poly.pdbx_strand_id
1 'polypeptide(L)'
;MTSLCYTNSEISAIESLTRKQSENKNWFHYRKCAVTSSKIHNIYTRVKSGKTLLDNGNNDWLIEDIMDNSKFKGNINTAYGLIHEKDAASDYLKEKQKTHIGCNLIEKGLIFSNEGWFATSVDRIFSCFCCMDKIIVEIKCPKNIENKQTSDFINSINYLKPDENGQALLIPSHTYYTQIQSQMAITKIHKADFVVGPVMEL
;
A
#
# COMPACT_ATOMS: atom_id res chain seq x y z
N MET A 1 20.66 -12.77 23.12
CA MET A 1 19.28 -12.52 22.66
C MET A 1 19.10 -13.27 21.36
N THR A 2 18.31 -14.34 21.34
CA THR A 2 17.88 -14.99 20.10
C THR A 2 17.01 -13.99 19.34
N SER A 3 17.48 -13.47 18.20
CA SER A 3 16.59 -12.64 17.37
C SER A 3 15.43 -13.51 16.92
N LEU A 4 14.20 -13.12 17.27
CA LEU A 4 12.98 -13.76 16.79
C LEU A 4 12.84 -13.39 15.31
N CYS A 5 13.53 -14.09 14.42
CA CYS A 5 13.39 -13.89 12.99
C CYS A 5 12.32 -14.84 12.47
N TYR A 6 11.37 -14.32 11.68
CA TYR A 6 10.47 -15.19 10.93
C TYR A 6 11.23 -15.86 9.78
N THR A 7 11.04 -17.15 9.65
CA THR A 7 11.42 -17.93 8.48
C THR A 7 10.54 -17.59 7.29
N ASN A 8 11.04 -17.84 6.07
CA ASN A 8 10.25 -17.61 4.85
C ASN A 8 8.96 -18.46 4.82
N SER A 9 8.97 -19.64 5.45
CA SER A 9 7.79 -20.50 5.60
C SER A 9 6.75 -19.88 6.53
N GLU A 10 7.16 -19.29 7.66
CA GLU A 10 6.26 -18.59 8.57
C GLU A 10 5.67 -17.34 7.90
N ILE A 11 6.50 -16.54 7.22
CA ILE A 11 6.03 -15.36 6.48
C ILE A 11 5.01 -15.78 5.42
N SER A 12 5.26 -16.87 4.68
CA SER A 12 4.33 -17.37 3.65
C SER A 12 3.03 -17.92 4.24
N ALA A 13 3.10 -18.56 5.41
CA ALA A 13 1.93 -19.05 6.14
C ALA A 13 1.07 -17.88 6.66
N ILE A 14 1.70 -16.86 7.27
CA ILE A 14 1.02 -15.66 7.73
C ILE A 14 0.38 -14.93 6.55
N GLU A 15 1.09 -14.71 5.44
CA GLU A 15 0.55 -14.08 4.23
C GLU A 15 -0.71 -14.81 3.76
N SER A 16 -0.62 -16.13 3.63
CA SER A 16 -1.76 -16.95 3.16
C SER A 16 -2.94 -16.88 4.14
N LEU A 17 -2.69 -16.97 5.45
CA LEU A 17 -3.69 -16.91 6.51
C LEU A 17 -4.40 -15.56 6.59
N THR A 18 -3.75 -14.49 6.13
CA THR A 18 -4.20 -13.09 6.25
C THR A 18 -4.67 -12.47 4.93
N ARG A 19 -4.80 -13.26 3.85
CA ARG A 19 -5.43 -12.82 2.59
C ARG A 19 -6.86 -12.32 2.83
N LYS A 20 -7.36 -11.50 1.89
CA LYS A 20 -8.60 -10.70 1.99
C LYS A 20 -8.54 -9.55 3.02
N GLN A 21 -7.38 -9.35 3.64
CA GLN A 21 -7.01 -8.15 4.39
C GLN A 21 -8.10 -7.67 5.37
N SER A 22 -8.78 -6.57 5.08
CA SER A 22 -9.82 -5.96 5.95
C SER A 22 -11.02 -6.87 6.22
N GLU A 23 -11.26 -7.89 5.39
CA GLU A 23 -12.29 -8.91 5.62
C GLU A 23 -11.82 -10.02 6.58
N ASN A 24 -10.53 -10.03 6.96
CA ASN A 24 -9.90 -11.12 7.68
C ASN A 24 -9.43 -10.70 9.09
N LYS A 25 -10.01 -11.28 10.13
CA LYS A 25 -9.67 -10.98 11.53
C LYS A 25 -8.21 -11.29 11.88
N ASN A 26 -7.61 -12.31 11.26
CA ASN A 26 -6.19 -12.63 11.48
C ASN A 26 -5.29 -11.52 10.95
N TRP A 27 -5.69 -10.85 9.86
CA TRP A 27 -4.92 -9.73 9.31
C TRP A 27 -4.79 -8.59 10.34
N PHE A 28 -5.87 -8.23 11.04
CA PHE A 28 -5.81 -7.26 12.14
C PHE A 28 -4.96 -7.77 13.31
N HIS A 29 -5.13 -9.04 13.69
CA HIS A 29 -4.37 -9.64 14.78
C HIS A 29 -2.85 -9.56 14.54
N TYR A 30 -2.37 -9.98 13.37
CA TYR A 30 -0.95 -9.98 13.05
C TYR A 30 -0.39 -8.57 12.79
N ARG A 31 -1.21 -7.59 12.38
CA ARG A 31 -0.76 -6.20 12.23
C ARG A 31 -0.48 -5.51 13.56
N LYS A 32 -1.09 -5.99 14.64
CA LYS A 32 -0.93 -5.41 15.96
C LYS A 32 0.55 -5.44 16.37
N CYS A 33 1.08 -4.28 16.80
CA CYS A 33 2.47 -4.09 17.18
C CYS A 33 3.49 -4.26 16.04
N ALA A 34 3.05 -4.44 14.79
CA ALA A 34 3.92 -4.39 13.63
C ALA A 34 3.95 -2.97 13.07
N VAL A 35 5.13 -2.50 12.69
CA VAL A 35 5.24 -1.27 11.90
C VAL A 35 4.77 -1.60 10.49
N THR A 36 3.60 -1.09 10.09
CA THR A 36 3.06 -1.37 8.75
C THR A 36 3.47 -0.30 7.74
N SER A 37 3.59 -0.63 6.45
CA SER A 37 3.96 0.34 5.40
C SER A 37 3.08 1.60 5.36
N SER A 38 1.80 1.51 5.71
CA SER A 38 0.90 2.68 5.78
C SER A 38 1.18 3.62 6.97
N LYS A 39 1.92 3.16 7.99
CA LYS A 39 2.23 3.91 9.22
C LYS A 39 3.67 4.46 9.22
N ILE A 40 4.56 3.91 8.38
CA ILE A 40 5.99 4.25 8.42
C ILE A 40 6.31 5.71 8.09
N HIS A 41 5.49 6.39 7.30
CA HIS A 41 5.72 7.81 6.98
C HIS A 41 5.72 8.68 8.24
N ASN A 42 4.85 8.39 9.21
CA ASN A 42 4.79 9.09 10.49
C ASN A 42 6.09 8.90 11.29
N ILE A 43 6.64 7.68 11.30
CA ILE A 43 7.92 7.37 11.95
C ILE A 43 9.06 8.11 11.25
N TYR A 44 9.15 8.00 9.92
CA TYR A 44 10.19 8.61 9.12
C TYR A 44 10.23 10.14 9.28
N THR A 45 9.08 10.81 9.15
CA THR A 45 9.00 12.27 9.30
C THR A 45 9.32 12.72 10.72
N ARG A 46 8.91 11.95 11.73
CA ARG A 46 9.23 12.23 13.14
C ARG A 46 10.73 12.15 13.39
N VAL A 47 11.39 11.08 12.94
CA VAL A 47 12.85 10.91 13.05
C VAL A 47 13.58 12.04 12.31
N LYS A 48 13.17 12.34 11.08
CA LYS A 48 13.76 13.42 10.27
C LYS A 48 13.61 14.80 10.92
N SER A 49 12.54 15.02 11.67
CA SER A 49 12.28 16.28 12.38
C SER A 49 13.08 16.44 13.68
N GLY A 50 13.89 15.45 14.08
CA GLY A 50 14.66 15.45 15.34
C GLY A 50 13.83 15.15 16.60
N LYS A 51 12.49 15.18 16.52
CA LYS A 51 11.55 15.03 17.65
C LYS A 51 11.41 13.59 18.17
N THR A 52 12.51 12.88 18.34
CA THR A 52 12.54 11.51 18.88
C THR A 52 12.56 11.52 20.41
N LEU A 53 12.56 10.34 21.05
CA LEU A 53 12.61 10.19 22.52
C LEU A 53 13.80 10.90 23.18
N LEU A 54 14.85 11.18 22.41
CA LEU A 54 16.04 11.91 22.87
C LEU A 54 15.80 13.42 23.06
N ASP A 55 14.66 13.95 22.59
CA ASP A 55 14.41 15.40 22.46
C ASP A 55 13.09 15.85 23.13
N ASN A 56 12.64 15.15 24.18
CA ASN A 56 11.41 15.44 24.94
C ASN A 56 10.10 15.45 24.10
N GLY A 57 10.09 14.87 22.91
CA GLY A 57 8.89 14.76 22.09
C GLY A 57 7.94 13.67 22.61
N ASN A 58 6.69 14.03 22.97
CA ASN A 58 5.65 13.03 23.22
C ASN A 58 5.40 12.22 21.93
N ASN A 59 5.59 10.90 22.00
CA ASN A 59 5.40 9.94 20.91
C ASN A 59 4.31 8.91 21.21
N ASP A 60 3.50 9.11 22.25
CA ASP A 60 2.50 8.15 22.72
C ASP A 60 1.51 7.82 21.60
N TRP A 61 1.08 8.83 20.83
CA TRP A 61 0.18 8.65 19.69
C TRP A 61 0.76 7.72 18.60
N LEU A 62 2.08 7.72 18.40
CA LEU A 62 2.75 6.89 17.40
C LEU A 62 2.84 5.44 17.90
N ILE A 63 3.05 5.26 19.20
CA ILE A 63 3.00 3.95 19.85
C ILE A 63 1.58 3.38 19.82
N GLU A 64 0.57 4.20 20.13
CA GLU A 64 -0.85 3.82 20.03
C GLU A 64 -1.24 3.44 18.60
N ASP A 65 -0.74 4.18 17.59
CA ASP A 65 -0.93 3.85 16.18
C ASP A 65 -0.30 2.49 15.84
N ILE A 66 0.97 2.25 16.20
CA ILE A 66 1.64 0.96 15.94
C ILE A 66 0.96 -0.21 16.68
N MET A 67 0.50 0.01 17.91
CA MET A 67 -0.24 -0.98 18.69
C MET A 67 -1.66 -1.23 18.17
N ASP A 68 -2.05 -0.58 17.08
CA ASP A 68 -3.37 -0.66 16.45
C ASP A 68 -4.52 -0.34 17.42
N ASN A 69 -4.23 0.50 18.43
CA ASN A 69 -5.20 1.03 19.38
C ASN A 69 -5.85 2.33 18.87
N SER A 70 -5.58 2.72 17.61
CA SER A 70 -6.12 3.94 17.03
C SER A 70 -7.65 3.90 16.99
N LYS A 71 -8.28 5.03 17.26
CA LYS A 71 -9.75 5.16 17.26
C LYS A 71 -10.35 5.33 15.86
N PHE A 72 -9.57 5.16 14.79
CA PHE A 72 -10.04 5.37 13.42
C PHE A 72 -11.06 4.30 13.04
N LYS A 73 -12.28 4.73 12.70
CA LYS A 73 -13.40 3.83 12.34
C LYS A 73 -13.69 3.79 10.83
N GLY A 74 -12.75 4.26 10.00
CA GLY A 74 -13.00 4.50 8.58
C GLY A 74 -13.58 5.89 8.31
N ASN A 75 -13.51 6.32 7.05
CA ASN A 75 -14.18 7.52 6.55
C ASN A 75 -14.82 7.22 5.17
N ILE A 76 -15.42 8.23 4.55
CA ILE A 76 -16.07 8.07 3.23
C ILE A 76 -15.11 7.58 2.14
N ASN A 77 -13.84 7.99 2.16
CA ASN A 77 -12.83 7.50 1.21
C ASN A 77 -12.48 6.03 1.48
N THR A 78 -12.39 5.62 2.75
CA THR A 78 -12.17 4.21 3.10
C THR A 78 -13.32 3.33 2.63
N ALA A 79 -14.57 3.76 2.87
CA ALA A 79 -15.74 3.02 2.44
C ALA A 79 -15.82 2.93 0.91
N TYR A 80 -15.56 4.03 0.21
CA TYR A 80 -15.52 4.06 -1.26
C TYR A 80 -14.40 3.17 -1.81
N GLY A 81 -13.22 3.22 -1.20
CA GLY A 81 -12.09 2.33 -1.51
C GLY A 81 -12.45 0.86 -1.43
N LEU A 82 -13.05 0.42 -0.32
CA LEU A 82 -13.44 -0.98 -0.13
C LEU A 82 -14.43 -1.48 -1.19
N ILE A 83 -15.29 -0.60 -1.70
CA ILE A 83 -16.27 -0.95 -2.73
C ILE A 83 -15.60 -1.05 -4.11
N HIS A 84 -14.73 -0.10 -4.46
CA HIS A 84 -14.27 0.08 -5.83
C HIS A 84 -12.84 -0.39 -6.13
N GLU A 85 -12.08 -0.84 -5.14
CA GLU A 85 -10.71 -1.35 -5.35
C GLU A 85 -10.69 -2.50 -6.37
N LYS A 86 -11.70 -3.39 -6.33
CA LYS A 86 -11.82 -4.51 -7.28
C LYS A 86 -12.08 -4.06 -8.71
N ASP A 87 -12.86 -2.99 -8.89
CA ASP A 87 -13.13 -2.40 -10.20
C ASP A 87 -11.83 -1.80 -10.78
N ALA A 88 -11.14 -0.97 -9.99
CA ALA A 88 -9.86 -0.39 -10.38
C ALA A 88 -8.78 -1.44 -10.69
N ALA A 89 -8.76 -2.55 -9.94
CA ALA A 89 -7.86 -3.68 -10.21
C ALA A 89 -8.20 -4.37 -11.54
N SER A 90 -9.49 -4.52 -11.85
CA SER A 90 -9.98 -5.08 -13.12
C SER A 90 -9.57 -4.21 -14.30
N ASP A 91 -9.77 -2.90 -14.20
CA ASP A 91 -9.41 -1.94 -15.26
C ASP A 91 -7.89 -1.92 -15.50
N TYR A 92 -7.09 -1.92 -14.43
CA TYR A 92 -5.64 -2.06 -14.52
C TYR A 92 -5.23 -3.35 -15.25
N LEU A 93 -5.86 -4.48 -14.93
CA LEU A 93 -5.55 -5.76 -15.59
C LEU A 93 -5.89 -5.73 -17.07
N LYS A 94 -7.06 -5.19 -17.45
CA LYS A 94 -7.47 -5.01 -18.85
C LYS A 94 -6.49 -4.14 -19.62
N GLU A 95 -6.03 -3.04 -19.02
CA GLU A 95 -5.04 -2.15 -19.65
C GLU A 95 -3.72 -2.87 -19.90
N LYS A 96 -3.19 -3.60 -18.90
CA LYS A 96 -1.96 -4.37 -19.07
C LYS A 96 -2.11 -5.49 -20.10
N GLN A 97 -3.29 -6.09 -20.25
CA GLN A 97 -3.54 -7.14 -21.24
C GLN A 97 -3.47 -6.65 -22.70
N LYS A 98 -3.52 -5.34 -22.95
CA LYS A 98 -3.32 -4.78 -24.31
C LYS A 98 -1.89 -4.95 -24.82
N THR A 99 -0.91 -5.00 -23.91
CA THR A 99 0.53 -5.04 -24.24
C THR A 99 1.27 -6.23 -23.64
N HIS A 100 0.65 -6.98 -22.72
CA HIS A 100 1.24 -8.14 -22.06
C HIS A 100 0.40 -9.41 -22.23
N ILE A 101 1.08 -10.56 -22.26
CA ILE A 101 0.48 -11.89 -22.43
C ILE A 101 0.56 -12.67 -21.10
N GLY A 102 -0.50 -13.42 -20.78
CA GLY A 102 -0.54 -14.28 -19.58
C GLY A 102 -0.53 -13.47 -18.28
N CYS A 103 -1.23 -12.34 -18.27
CA CYS A 103 -1.30 -11.43 -17.14
C CYS A 103 -2.02 -12.07 -15.95
N ASN A 104 -1.41 -11.97 -14.76
CA ASN A 104 -1.97 -12.37 -13.49
C ASN A 104 -1.92 -11.19 -12.52
N LEU A 105 -2.99 -11.00 -11.75
CA LEU A 105 -3.09 -10.00 -10.71
C LEU A 105 -3.53 -10.68 -9.41
N ILE A 106 -2.63 -10.78 -8.45
CA ILE A 106 -2.80 -11.65 -7.27
C ILE A 106 -2.95 -10.81 -6.01
N GLU A 107 -4.00 -11.09 -5.23
CA GLU A 107 -4.17 -10.57 -3.88
C GLU A 107 -3.16 -11.16 -2.91
N LYS A 108 -2.65 -10.32 -2.01
CA LYS A 108 -1.76 -10.72 -0.93
C LYS A 108 -2.32 -10.37 0.44
N GLY A 109 -1.97 -11.20 1.42
CA GLY A 109 -2.19 -10.90 2.83
C GLY A 109 -1.11 -9.99 3.40
N LEU A 110 -0.80 -10.20 4.67
CA LEU A 110 0.26 -9.51 5.39
C LEU A 110 1.59 -10.24 5.22
N ILE A 111 2.60 -9.51 4.76
CA ILE A 111 3.96 -10.00 4.54
C ILE A 111 4.87 -9.31 5.56
N PHE A 112 5.54 -10.08 6.40
CA PHE A 112 6.54 -9.57 7.33
C PHE A 112 7.93 -9.50 6.71
N SER A 113 8.75 -8.59 7.21
CA SER A 113 10.20 -8.69 7.07
C SER A 113 10.72 -9.83 7.95
N ASN A 114 11.91 -10.33 7.63
CA ASN A 114 12.54 -11.42 8.37
C ASN A 114 12.75 -11.08 9.85
N GLU A 115 12.93 -9.80 10.20
CA GLU A 115 13.10 -9.34 11.58
C GLU A 115 11.79 -9.35 12.40
N GLY A 116 10.64 -9.56 11.75
CA GLY A 116 9.36 -9.83 12.41
C GLY A 116 8.61 -8.64 13.00
N TRP A 117 9.18 -7.43 12.95
CA TRP A 117 8.53 -6.20 13.45
C TRP A 117 8.08 -5.24 12.33
N PHE A 118 8.52 -5.45 11.10
CA PHE A 118 8.09 -4.65 9.93
C PHE A 118 7.19 -5.49 9.03
N ALA A 119 6.07 -4.91 8.58
CA ALA A 119 5.09 -5.65 7.78
C ALA A 119 4.44 -4.80 6.70
N THR A 120 3.91 -5.48 5.69
CA THR A 120 3.21 -4.82 4.60
C THR A 120 2.06 -5.66 4.07
N SER A 121 1.05 -4.98 3.56
CA SER A 121 0.08 -5.56 2.63
C SER A 121 0.13 -4.71 1.38
N VAL A 122 0.27 -5.38 0.24
CA VAL A 122 0.14 -4.78 -1.09
C VAL A 122 -1.27 -5.10 -1.57
N ASP A 123 -1.89 -4.17 -2.30
CA ASP A 123 -3.23 -4.41 -2.81
C ASP A 123 -3.20 -5.57 -3.79
N ARG A 124 -2.34 -5.53 -4.81
CA ARG A 124 -2.09 -6.66 -5.71
C ARG A 124 -0.62 -6.79 -6.10
N ILE A 125 -0.25 -7.98 -6.59
CA ILE A 125 0.99 -8.21 -7.34
C ILE A 125 0.63 -8.58 -8.77
N PHE A 126 1.09 -7.78 -9.72
CA PHE A 126 1.00 -8.08 -11.13
C PHE A 126 2.20 -8.92 -11.59
N SER A 127 1.95 -9.84 -12.51
CA SER A 127 2.98 -10.57 -13.26
C SER A 127 2.44 -10.96 -14.64
N CYS A 128 3.34 -11.24 -15.58
CA CYS A 128 2.97 -11.71 -16.92
C CYS A 128 4.00 -12.72 -17.44
N PHE A 129 3.60 -13.55 -18.42
CA PHE A 129 4.48 -14.58 -18.99
C PHE A 129 5.56 -13.99 -19.91
N CYS A 130 5.30 -12.82 -20.49
CA CYS A 130 6.24 -12.19 -21.42
C CYS A 130 7.42 -11.48 -20.74
N CYS A 131 7.21 -10.77 -19.61
CA CYS A 131 8.26 -10.01 -18.95
C CYS A 131 8.87 -10.75 -17.75
N MET A 132 8.18 -11.74 -17.18
CA MET A 132 8.55 -12.45 -15.95
C MET A 132 8.80 -11.57 -14.70
N ASP A 133 8.61 -10.26 -14.83
CA ASP A 133 8.69 -9.30 -13.74
C ASP A 133 7.48 -9.39 -12.81
N LYS A 134 7.72 -9.08 -11.52
CA LYS A 134 6.66 -8.79 -10.55
C LYS A 134 6.58 -7.28 -10.35
N ILE A 135 5.37 -6.77 -10.28
CA ILE A 135 5.09 -5.34 -10.04
C ILE A 135 4.11 -5.26 -8.87
N ILE A 136 4.44 -4.44 -7.86
CA ILE A 136 3.48 -4.08 -6.82
C ILE A 136 2.43 -3.17 -7.45
N VAL A 137 1.15 -3.44 -7.20
CA VAL A 137 0.07 -2.56 -7.61
C VAL A 137 -0.58 -2.02 -6.34
N GLU A 138 -0.40 -0.74 -6.09
CA GLU A 138 -1.03 -0.02 -4.97
C GLU A 138 -2.16 0.84 -5.53
N ILE A 139 -3.38 0.59 -5.06
CA ILE A 139 -4.62 1.15 -5.57
C ILE A 139 -5.17 2.17 -4.57
N LYS A 140 -5.62 3.32 -5.07
CA LYS A 140 -6.37 4.31 -4.30
C LYS A 140 -7.61 4.72 -5.05
N CYS A 141 -8.76 4.58 -4.38
CA CYS A 141 -10.04 5.07 -4.88
C CYS A 141 -10.53 6.22 -3.99
N PRO A 142 -10.09 7.46 -4.24
CA PRO A 142 -10.55 8.59 -3.45
C PRO A 142 -11.98 8.97 -3.88
N LYS A 143 -12.88 9.28 -2.94
CA LYS A 143 -14.29 9.58 -3.27
C LYS A 143 -14.42 10.82 -4.17
N ASN A 144 -13.48 11.77 -4.07
CA ASN A 144 -13.52 13.03 -4.81
C ASN A 144 -13.27 12.89 -6.32
N ILE A 145 -12.95 11.69 -6.82
CA ILE A 145 -12.83 11.41 -8.26
C ILE A 145 -14.01 10.67 -8.84
N GLU A 146 -15.00 10.34 -8.02
CA GLU A 146 -16.24 9.73 -8.49
C GLU A 146 -16.86 10.59 -9.60
N ASN A 147 -17.23 9.94 -10.71
CA ASN A 147 -17.87 10.56 -11.88
C ASN A 147 -17.06 11.64 -12.62
N LYS A 148 -15.76 11.77 -12.36
CA LYS A 148 -14.90 12.72 -13.07
C LYS A 148 -14.16 12.03 -14.22
N GLN A 149 -13.81 12.80 -15.25
CA GLN A 149 -13.01 12.31 -16.38
C GLN A 149 -11.51 12.25 -16.03
N THR A 150 -10.81 11.31 -16.66
CA THR A 150 -9.38 11.05 -16.42
C THR A 150 -8.49 12.27 -16.64
N SER A 151 -8.86 13.14 -17.60
CA SER A 151 -8.11 14.35 -17.94
C SER A 151 -7.97 15.35 -16.78
N ASP A 152 -8.88 15.31 -15.79
CA ASP A 152 -8.93 16.29 -14.70
C ASP A 152 -8.39 15.75 -13.36
N PHE A 153 -7.89 14.51 -13.33
CA PHE A 153 -7.48 13.86 -12.08
C PHE A 153 -6.17 14.38 -11.52
N ILE A 154 -5.15 14.60 -12.36
CA ILE A 154 -3.81 14.97 -11.88
C ILE A 154 -3.87 16.26 -11.05
N ASN A 155 -4.67 17.24 -11.51
CA ASN A 155 -4.80 18.52 -10.82
C ASN A 155 -5.78 18.49 -9.62
N SER A 156 -6.67 17.49 -9.55
CA SER A 156 -7.66 17.39 -8.46
C SER A 156 -7.22 16.48 -7.31
N ILE A 157 -6.04 15.85 -7.43
CA ILE A 157 -5.48 14.93 -6.46
C ILE A 157 -4.18 15.49 -5.89
N ASN A 158 -4.18 15.80 -4.59
CA ASN A 158 -3.08 16.47 -3.90
C ASN A 158 -1.80 15.62 -3.72
N TYR A 159 -1.82 14.35 -4.10
CA TYR A 159 -0.67 13.45 -4.06
C TYR A 159 -0.09 13.11 -5.44
N LEU A 160 -0.64 13.68 -6.51
CA LEU A 160 -0.12 13.52 -7.87
C LEU A 160 0.44 14.83 -8.41
N LYS A 161 1.37 14.72 -9.36
CA LYS A 161 1.88 15.81 -10.18
C LYS A 161 2.10 15.29 -11.61
N PRO A 162 2.02 16.14 -12.65
CA PRO A 162 2.39 15.73 -14.00
C PRO A 162 3.91 15.56 -14.12
N ASP A 163 4.35 14.62 -14.97
CA ASP A 163 5.72 14.56 -15.49
C ASP A 163 5.92 15.47 -16.71
N GLU A 164 7.10 15.42 -17.31
CA GLU A 164 7.44 16.18 -18.52
C GLU A 164 6.57 15.83 -19.74
N ASN A 165 5.94 14.66 -19.75
CA ASN A 165 5.05 14.17 -20.80
C ASN A 165 3.55 14.29 -20.42
N GLY A 166 3.23 14.91 -19.28
CA GLY A 166 1.87 15.06 -18.77
C GLY A 166 1.28 13.81 -18.09
N GLN A 167 2.08 12.76 -17.85
CA GLN A 167 1.66 11.56 -17.12
C GLN A 167 1.64 11.80 -15.61
N ALA A 168 0.74 11.11 -14.90
CA ALA A 168 0.61 11.24 -13.46
C ALA A 168 1.78 10.58 -12.72
N LEU A 169 2.47 11.35 -11.89
CA LEU A 169 3.50 10.87 -10.95
C LEU A 169 3.08 11.08 -9.51
N LEU A 170 3.30 10.06 -8.68
CA LEU A 170 3.17 10.17 -7.24
C LEU A 170 4.23 11.12 -6.67
N ILE A 171 3.81 12.07 -5.83
CA ILE A 171 4.70 13.05 -5.21
C ILE A 171 5.64 12.33 -4.19
N PRO A 172 6.98 12.44 -4.33
CA PRO A 172 7.92 11.70 -3.47
C PRO A 172 7.84 12.02 -1.97
N SER A 173 7.40 13.23 -1.61
CA SER A 173 7.21 13.63 -0.20
C SER A 173 5.89 13.14 0.40
N HIS A 174 4.99 12.57 -0.40
CA HIS A 174 3.69 12.12 0.08
C HIS A 174 3.79 10.78 0.83
N THR A 175 2.88 10.55 1.79
CA THR A 175 2.86 9.33 2.61
C THR A 175 2.77 8.04 1.78
N TYR A 176 1.95 8.03 0.72
CA TYR A 176 1.82 6.88 -0.19
C TYR A 176 3.13 6.53 -0.90
N TYR A 177 3.99 7.51 -1.20
CA TYR A 177 5.29 7.22 -1.79
C TYR A 177 6.16 6.44 -0.78
N THR A 178 6.18 6.89 0.47
CA THR A 178 6.92 6.20 1.54
C THR A 178 6.37 4.79 1.79
N GLN A 179 5.04 4.62 1.71
CA GLN A 179 4.38 3.33 1.79
C GLN A 179 4.83 2.37 0.69
N ILE A 180 4.85 2.82 -0.58
CA ILE A 180 5.27 1.98 -1.71
C ILE A 180 6.75 1.62 -1.60
N GLN A 181 7.63 2.57 -1.25
CA GLN A 181 9.04 2.27 -1.03
C GLN A 181 9.23 1.19 0.05
N SER A 182 8.39 1.22 1.09
CA SER A 182 8.39 0.22 2.15
C SER A 182 7.88 -1.14 1.70
N GLN A 183 6.81 -1.16 0.89
CA GLN A 183 6.31 -2.38 0.25
C GLN A 183 7.38 -3.03 -0.61
N MET A 184 8.08 -2.25 -1.45
CA MET A 184 9.19 -2.71 -2.28
C MET A 184 10.34 -3.27 -1.42
N ALA A 185 10.70 -2.58 -0.34
CA ALA A 185 11.77 -2.98 0.56
C ALA A 185 11.49 -4.31 1.29
N ILE A 186 10.25 -4.56 1.73
CA ILE A 186 9.84 -5.81 2.39
C ILE A 186 9.71 -6.95 1.39
N THR A 187 8.98 -6.72 0.29
CA THR A 187 8.68 -7.77 -0.70
C THR A 187 9.85 -8.12 -1.62
N LYS A 188 10.89 -7.28 -1.65
CA LYS A 188 12.02 -7.34 -2.59
C LYS A 188 11.58 -7.23 -4.06
N ILE A 189 10.44 -6.57 -4.30
CA ILE A 189 9.95 -6.24 -5.65
C ILE A 189 10.41 -4.82 -6.01
N HIS A 190 11.07 -4.68 -7.15
CA HIS A 190 11.74 -3.43 -7.55
C HIS A 190 10.91 -2.51 -8.45
N LYS A 191 9.66 -2.88 -8.77
CA LYS A 191 8.74 -2.08 -9.57
C LYS A 191 7.40 -1.94 -8.86
N ALA A 192 6.79 -0.77 -8.96
CA ALA A 192 5.47 -0.52 -8.44
C ALA A 192 4.68 0.41 -9.37
N ASP A 193 3.43 0.05 -9.62
CA ASP A 193 2.44 0.89 -10.26
C ASP A 193 1.50 1.45 -9.18
N PHE A 194 1.32 2.77 -9.19
CA PHE A 194 0.36 3.45 -8.32
C PHE A 194 -0.89 3.79 -9.13
N VAL A 195 -2.00 3.13 -8.81
CA VAL A 195 -3.25 3.19 -9.57
C VAL A 195 -4.26 4.05 -8.83
N VAL A 196 -4.86 4.99 -9.55
CA VAL A 196 -5.97 5.79 -9.04
C VAL A 196 -7.20 5.54 -9.92
N GLY A 197 -8.29 5.07 -9.32
CA GLY A 197 -9.49 4.68 -10.05
C GLY A 197 -10.68 4.40 -9.11
N PRO A 198 -11.80 3.85 -9.60
CA PRO A 198 -12.00 3.34 -10.96
C PRO A 198 -12.18 4.49 -11.95
N VAL A 199 -11.84 4.23 -13.21
CA VAL A 199 -12.11 5.16 -14.30
C VAL A 199 -13.46 4.77 -14.88
N MET A 200 -14.43 5.69 -14.90
CA MET A 200 -15.65 5.42 -15.67
C MET A 200 -15.30 5.54 -17.16
N GLU A 201 -15.32 4.43 -17.87
CA GLU A 201 -15.41 4.44 -19.33
C GLU A 201 -16.84 4.90 -19.69
N LEU A 202 -16.95 6.06 -20.34
CA LEU A 202 -18.16 6.51 -21.03
C LEU A 202 -18.09 6.10 -22.50
#